data_AF-A0A9W4MYH7-F1
#
_entry.id   AF-A0A9W4MYH7-F1
#
_cell.length_a   1.000
_cell.length_b   1.000
_cell.length_c   1.000
_cell.angle_alpha   90.00
_cell.angle_beta   90.00
_cell.angle_gamma   90.00
#
_symmetry.space_group_name_H-M   'P 1'
#
loop_
_entity.id
_entity.type
_entity.pdbx_description
1 polymer ?
#
loop_
_entity_poly.entity_id
_entity_poly.type
_entity_poly.pdbx_seq_one_letter_code
_entity_poly.pdbx_strand_id
1 'polypeptide(L)'
;MIYRKHYIPLESDPNIFTSLMHKIGVNPTLKFVDVWLLEQDEIQNLPGAVQALILILPPCPAYEEQGAMCQSLESDENEEVVWFRQTSSLCNIALCLQHS
;
A
#
# COMPACT_ATOMS: atom_id res chain seq x y z
N MET A 1 -9.88 11.31 20.15
CA MET A 1 -9.35 10.07 20.77
C MET A 1 -7.86 10.26 21.01
N ILE A 2 -7.35 9.93 22.20
CA ILE A 2 -5.91 10.02 22.52
C ILE A 2 -5.32 8.63 22.33
N TYR A 3 -4.56 8.41 21.25
CA TYR A 3 -3.90 7.13 21.00
C TYR A 3 -2.65 7.02 21.87
N ARG A 4 -2.58 5.98 22.72
CA ARG A 4 -1.43 5.70 23.60
C ARG A 4 -0.16 5.29 22.87
N LYS A 5 -0.28 4.81 21.62
CA LYS A 5 0.83 4.45 20.74
C LYS A 5 0.71 5.27 19.46
N HIS A 6 1.76 5.99 19.13
CA HIS A 6 1.87 6.77 17.91
C HIS A 6 3.24 6.49 17.28
N TYR A 7 3.25 6.36 15.97
CA TYR A 7 4.46 6.20 15.17
C TYR A 7 4.71 7.49 14.41
N ILE A 8 5.97 7.77 14.10
CA ILE A 8 6.29 8.87 13.20
C ILE A 8 5.83 8.44 11.80
N PRO A 9 5.07 9.28 11.07
CA PRO A 9 4.66 8.95 9.71
C PRO A 9 5.89 8.64 8.85
N LEU A 10 5.80 7.58 8.05
CA LEU A 10 6.85 7.26 7.10
C LEU A 10 6.72 8.18 5.90
N GLU A 11 7.82 8.80 5.50
CA GLU A 11 7.89 9.58 4.27
C GLU A 11 7.72 8.67 3.06
N SER A 12 6.96 9.14 2.07
CA SER A 12 6.67 8.40 0.85
C SER A 12 7.83 8.46 -0.14
N ASP A 13 8.95 7.85 0.24
CA ASP A 13 10.16 7.80 -0.57
C ASP A 13 10.53 6.33 -0.87
N PRO A 14 10.77 5.96 -2.14
CA PRO A 14 11.04 4.57 -2.53
C PRO A 14 12.35 4.03 -1.93
N ASN A 15 13.35 4.87 -1.66
CA ASN A 15 14.59 4.44 -1.01
C ASN A 15 14.35 4.11 0.46
N ILE A 16 13.51 4.91 1.15
CA ILE A 16 13.10 4.64 2.53
C ILE A 16 12.34 3.31 2.61
N PHE A 17 11.35 3.10 1.75
CA PHE A 17 10.59 1.84 1.70
C PHE A 17 11.46 0.64 1.35
N THR A 18 12.33 0.76 0.34
CA THR A 18 13.25 -0.33 -0.05
C THR A 18 14.19 -0.68 1.09
N SER A 19 14.78 0.34 1.74
CA SER A 19 15.68 0.13 2.89
C SER A 19 14.96 -0.52 4.08
N LEU A 20 13.72 -0.11 4.37
CA LEU A 20 12.91 -0.69 5.44
C LEU A 20 12.57 -2.15 5.14
N MET A 21 12.10 -2.42 3.92
CA MET A 21 11.75 -3.76 3.44
C MET A 21 12.93 -4.73 3.55
N HIS A 22 14.14 -4.32 3.14
CA HIS A 22 15.32 -5.17 3.28
C HIS A 22 15.73 -5.38 4.74
N LYS A 23 15.58 -4.36 5.60
CA LYS A 23 15.87 -4.49 7.04
C LYS A 23 14.96 -5.49 7.76
N ILE A 24 13.73 -5.68 7.28
CA ILE A 24 12.77 -6.64 7.84
C ILE A 24 12.90 -8.05 7.21
N GLY A 25 13.90 -8.27 6.36
CA GLY A 25 14.26 -9.59 5.83
C GLY A 25 13.57 -10.00 4.53
N VAL A 26 12.93 -9.06 3.83
CA VAL A 26 12.37 -9.33 2.49
C VAL A 26 13.48 -9.45 1.44
N ASN A 27 13.22 -10.18 0.36
CA ASN A 27 14.17 -10.46 -0.70
C ASN A 27 14.84 -9.17 -1.26
N PRO A 28 16.19 -9.10 -1.32
CA PRO A 28 16.92 -7.92 -1.79
C PRO A 28 16.76 -7.61 -3.29
N THR A 29 16.21 -8.53 -4.10
CA THR A 29 15.93 -8.27 -5.52
C THR A 29 14.71 -7.38 -5.73
N LEU A 30 13.87 -7.22 -4.70
CA LEU A 30 12.71 -6.34 -4.74
C LEU A 30 13.12 -4.92 -4.36
N LYS A 31 12.48 -3.94 -5.01
CA LYS A 31 12.65 -2.53 -4.69
C LYS A 31 11.35 -1.79 -4.95
N PHE A 32 11.17 -0.67 -4.24
CA PHE A 32 10.15 0.31 -4.56
C PHE A 32 10.68 1.27 -5.62
N VAL A 33 9.80 1.74 -6.48
CA VAL A 33 10.06 2.77 -7.50
C VAL A 33 8.91 3.76 -7.49
N ASP A 34 9.18 5.02 -7.78
CA ASP A 34 8.13 6.02 -7.94
C ASP A 34 7.35 5.79 -9.22
N VAL A 35 6.05 6.08 -9.16
CA VAL A 35 5.14 6.09 -10.30
C VAL A 35 4.62 7.51 -10.47
N TRP A 36 4.99 8.15 -11.58
CA TRP A 36 4.61 9.53 -11.87
C TRP A 36 3.18 9.64 -12.38
N LEU A 37 2.76 8.67 -13.19
CA LEU A 37 1.46 8.63 -13.84
C LEU A 37 0.93 7.19 -13.82
N LEU A 38 -0.37 7.04 -13.59
CA LEU A 38 -1.07 5.76 -13.66
C LEU A 38 -1.61 5.51 -15.07
N GLU A 39 -0.76 5.73 -16.07
CA GLU A 39 -1.08 5.53 -17.48
C GLU A 39 -0.42 4.23 -17.98
N GLN A 40 -1.08 3.57 -18.93
CA GLN A 40 -0.68 2.24 -19.40
C GLN A 40 0.76 2.21 -19.93
N ASP A 41 1.20 3.24 -20.66
CA ASP A 41 2.55 3.32 -21.22
C ASP A 41 3.63 3.47 -20.13
N GLU A 42 3.35 4.24 -19.09
CA GLU A 42 4.28 4.45 -17.97
C GLU A 42 4.43 3.19 -17.12
N ILE A 43 3.34 2.47 -16.88
CA ILE A 43 3.34 1.20 -16.13
C ILE A 43 4.13 0.12 -16.88
N GLN A 44 4.01 0.06 -18.21
CA GLN A 44 4.77 -0.89 -19.04
C GLN A 44 6.28 -0.63 -19.03
N ASN A 45 6.69 0.62 -18.77
CA ASN A 45 8.10 1.02 -18.69
C ASN A 45 8.73 0.72 -17.31
N LEU A 46 7.95 0.24 -16.34
CA LEU A 46 8.48 -0.12 -15.02
C LEU A 46 9.40 -1.35 -15.10
N PRO A 47 10.47 -1.40 -14.28
CA PRO A 47 11.43 -2.48 -14.35
C PRO A 47 10.87 -3.79 -13.74
N GLY A 48 10.61 -4.77 -14.61
CA GLY A 48 10.24 -6.13 -14.20
C GLY A 48 8.76 -6.28 -13.84
N ALA A 49 8.42 -7.43 -13.27
CA ALA A 49 7.05 -7.71 -12.85
C ALA A 49 6.69 -6.91 -11.58
N VAL A 50 5.65 -6.08 -11.69
CA VAL A 50 5.10 -5.31 -10.56
C VAL A 50 4.24 -6.23 -9.70
N GLN A 51 4.55 -6.33 -8.41
CA GLN A 51 3.84 -7.21 -7.45
C GLN A 51 2.81 -6.47 -6.59
N ALA A 52 2.98 -5.16 -6.44
CA ALA A 52 2.18 -4.36 -5.53
C ALA A 52 2.20 -2.88 -5.91
N LEU A 53 1.14 -2.17 -5.52
CA LEU A 53 1.03 -0.72 -5.62
C LEU A 53 0.68 -0.14 -4.26
N ILE A 54 1.39 0.92 -3.86
CA ILE A 54 1.07 1.74 -2.69
C ILE A 54 0.47 3.04 -3.18
N LEU A 55 -0.73 3.36 -2.70
CA LEU A 55 -1.38 4.64 -2.95
C LEU A 55 -1.52 5.41 -1.64
N ILE A 56 -1.06 6.67 -1.64
CA ILE A 56 -1.25 7.60 -0.54
C ILE A 56 -2.25 8.65 -1.00
N LEU A 57 -3.43 8.62 -0.40
CA LEU A 57 -4.50 9.54 -0.69
C LEU A 57 -4.70 10.49 0.50
N PRO A 58 -4.93 11.80 0.25
CA PRO A 58 -5.37 12.69 1.30
C PRO A 58 -6.73 12.24 1.84
N PRO A 59 -7.03 12.48 3.12
CA PRO A 59 -8.37 12.21 3.64
C PRO A 59 -9.38 13.03 2.82
N CYS A 60 -10.34 12.34 2.21
CA CYS A 60 -11.42 12.93 1.45
C CYS A 60 -12.71 12.25 1.90
N PRO A 61 -13.72 13.02 2.37
CA PRO A 61 -14.98 12.45 2.86
C PRO A 61 -15.65 11.50 1.87
N ALA A 62 -15.55 11.78 0.57
CA ALA A 62 -16.11 10.93 -0.48
C ALA A 62 -15.47 9.52 -0.49
N TYR A 63 -14.17 9.40 -0.23
CA TYR A 63 -13.50 8.08 -0.13
C TYR A 63 -13.86 7.35 1.16
N GLU A 64 -14.09 8.07 2.26
CA GLU A 64 -14.47 7.47 3.54
C GLU A 64 -15.87 6.85 3.48
N GLU A 65 -16.81 7.54 2.82
CA GLU A 65 -18.16 7.02 2.58
C GLU A 65 -18.15 5.81 1.65
N GLN A 66 -17.33 5.82 0.59
CA GLN A 66 -17.18 4.67 -0.31
C GLN A 66 -16.44 3.48 0.32
N GLY A 67 -15.42 3.71 1.14
CA GLY A 67 -14.67 2.64 1.82
C GLY A 67 -15.53 1.85 2.81
N ALA A 68 -16.49 2.52 3.46
CA ALA A 68 -17.49 1.85 4.30
C ALA A 68 -18.45 0.97 3.47
N MET A 69 -18.73 1.35 2.23
CA MET A 69 -19.52 0.55 1.28
C MET A 69 -18.71 -0.63 0.70
N CYS A 70 -17.42 -0.46 0.43
CA CYS A 70 -16.57 -1.51 -0.16
C CYS A 70 -16.21 -2.65 0.80
N GLN A 71 -16.43 -2.52 2.12
CA GLN A 71 -16.29 -3.64 3.07
C GLN A 71 -17.25 -4.80 2.78
N SER A 72 -18.28 -4.60 1.95
CA SER A 72 -19.20 -5.66 1.52
C SER A 72 -18.79 -6.34 0.20
N LEU A 73 -17.63 -6.01 -0.37
CA LEU A 73 -17.12 -6.74 -1.53
C LEU A 73 -16.62 -8.10 -1.06
N GLU A 74 -17.44 -9.12 -1.28
CA GLU A 74 -17.09 -10.52 -1.06
C GLU A 74 -15.80 -10.83 -1.84
N SER A 75 -14.75 -11.18 -1.11
CA SER A 75 -13.51 -11.67 -1.69
C SER A 75 -13.79 -12.97 -2.44
N ASP A 76 -13.45 -13.03 -3.73
CA ASP A 76 -13.50 -14.24 -4.53
C ASP A 76 -12.71 -15.35 -3.80
N GLU A 77 -13.29 -16.55 -3.71
CA GLU A 77 -12.82 -17.64 -2.83
C GLU A 77 -11.45 -18.22 -3.25
N ASN A 78 -10.87 -17.72 -4.35
CA ASN A 78 -9.67 -18.24 -4.99
C ASN A 78 -8.37 -17.48 -4.70
N GLU A 79 -8.40 -16.33 -4.02
CA GLU A 79 -7.17 -15.60 -3.65
C GLU A 79 -6.91 -15.67 -2.14
N GLU A 80 -5.70 -16.07 -1.75
CA GLU A 80 -5.24 -16.03 -0.36
C GLU A 80 -4.94 -14.57 0.04
N VAL A 81 -5.99 -13.78 0.25
CA VAL A 81 -5.87 -12.37 0.61
C VAL A 81 -5.71 -12.22 2.12
N VAL A 82 -4.59 -11.64 2.56
CA VAL A 82 -4.33 -11.34 3.98
C VAL A 82 -4.61 -9.87 4.26
N TRP A 83 -5.63 -9.60 5.07
CA TRP A 83 -6.01 -8.24 5.50
C TRP A 83 -5.53 -7.92 6.91
N PHE A 84 -4.90 -6.75 7.09
CA PHE A 84 -4.51 -6.24 8.40
C PHE A 84 -5.32 -5.00 8.78
N ARG A 85 -6.02 -5.05 9.91
CA ARG A 85 -6.73 -3.88 10.44
C ARG A 85 -5.74 -2.85 10.98
N GLN A 86 -5.75 -1.66 10.42
CA GLN A 86 -5.04 -0.53 11.00
C GLN A 86 -5.79 0.03 12.22
N THR A 87 -5.09 0.18 13.34
CA THR A 87 -5.66 0.69 14.61
C THR A 87 -5.06 2.02 15.05
N SER A 88 -4.09 2.56 14.31
CA SER A 88 -3.46 3.87 14.55
C SER A 88 -3.89 4.89 13.49
N SER A 89 -3.98 6.16 13.87
CA SER A 89 -4.58 7.25 13.08
C SER A 89 -3.68 7.89 12.01
N LEU A 90 -2.58 7.27 11.60
CA LEU A 90 -1.51 7.95 10.86
C LEU A 90 -1.17 7.37 9.48
N CYS A 91 -1.97 6.46 8.94
CA CYS A 91 -1.60 5.76 7.72
C CYS A 91 -2.83 5.54 6.82
N ASN A 92 -2.94 6.31 5.75
CA ASN A 92 -3.86 5.97 4.66
C ASN A 92 -3.03 5.26 3.58
N ILE A 93 -2.39 4.14 3.93
CA ILE A 93 -1.66 3.29 3.00
C ILE A 93 -2.60 2.15 2.65
N ALA A 94 -3.08 2.13 1.40
CA ALA A 94 -3.61 0.91 0.81
C ALA A 94 -2.43 0.16 0.19
N LEU A 95 -2.11 -1.01 0.75
CA LEU A 95 -1.14 -1.94 0.20
C LEU A 95 -1.91 -3.15 -0.33
N CYS A 96 -1.97 -3.30 -1.65
CA CYS A 96 -2.41 -4.55 -2.27
C CYS A 96 -1.15 -5.34 -2.62
N LEU A 97 -0.89 -6.44 -1.91
CA LEU A 97 0.14 -7.42 -2.28
C LEU A 97 -0.56 -8.54 -3.03
N GLN A 98 -0.32 -8.67 -4.34
CA GLN A 98 -0.63 -9.91 -5.03
C GLN A 98 0.55 -10.85 -4.85
N HIS A 99 0.34 -11.95 -4.14
CA HIS A 99 1.32 -13.02 -4.06
C HIS A 99 1.24 -13.83 -5.37
N SER A 100 2.36 -13.98 -6.08
CA SER A 100 2.51 -15.06 -7.08
C SER A 100 2.84 -16.38 -6.40
#